data_AF-A0A524F6S7-F1
#
_entry.id   AF-A0A524F6S7-F1
#
_cell.length_a   1.000
_cell.length_b   1.000
_cell.length_c   1.000
_cell.angle_alpha   90.00
_cell.angle_beta   90.00
_cell.angle_gamma   90.00
#
_symmetry.space_group_name_H-M   'P 1'
#
loop_
_entity.id
_entity.type
_entity.pdbx_description
1 polymer ?
#
loop_
_entity_poly.entity_id
_entity_poly.type
_entity_poly.pdbx_seq_one_letter_code
_entity_poly.pdbx_strand_id
1 'polypeptide(L)'
;LGRRMRQGILVVPTTAVFDAYPNKIETKFNMMNNVGHCGDGYEEIIEKFDRNLISVPIMMGYDFLIEKELSYAKGVMGGNLWLFCDSVNSGIKIGREAVKIIAEIDNVCTTFDVCSAGSKPDTNFPDIGPSTNHSFCPTLKDKLSLEDFKVPESVKSIPEIVFNGIDIDSIKEAMSKSIQGIIDMEGLIKISSGNYGGKLGKFKIYLRELGLKESYFS
;
A
#
# COMPACT_ATOMS: atom_id res chain seq x y z
N LEU A 1 14.08 5.09 -6.49
CA LEU A 1 14.68 4.93 -5.16
C LEU A 1 15.51 6.16 -4.75
N GLY A 2 16.56 6.53 -5.50
CA GLY A 2 17.47 7.63 -5.15
C GLY A 2 16.82 8.95 -4.69
N ARG A 3 15.79 9.45 -5.40
CA ARG A 3 15.08 10.69 -4.99
C ARG A 3 14.48 10.60 -3.57
N ARG A 4 13.81 9.49 -3.23
CA ARG A 4 13.19 9.31 -1.91
C ARG A 4 14.24 9.23 -0.81
N MET A 5 15.35 8.53 -1.06
CA MET A 5 16.41 8.39 -0.07
C MET A 5 17.15 9.71 0.15
N ARG A 6 17.54 10.42 -0.91
CA ARG A 6 18.24 11.71 -0.80
C ARG A 6 17.41 12.78 -0.11
N GLN A 7 16.10 12.83 -0.37
CA GLN A 7 15.23 13.92 0.08
C GLN A 7 14.37 13.56 1.31
N GLY A 8 14.35 12.29 1.71
CA GLY A 8 13.48 11.82 2.79
C GLY A 8 14.14 10.91 3.83
N ILE A 9 15.37 10.43 3.59
CA ILE A 9 16.11 9.61 4.56
C ILE A 9 17.43 10.30 4.91
N LEU A 10 18.29 10.57 3.93
CA LEU A 10 19.61 11.18 4.13
C LEU A 10 19.54 12.52 4.88
N VAL A 11 18.48 13.30 4.65
CA VAL A 11 18.25 14.59 5.32
C VAL A 11 17.68 14.47 6.74
N VAL A 12 17.28 13.27 7.16
CA VAL A 12 16.74 13.01 8.49
C VAL A 12 17.89 12.60 9.41
N PRO A 13 18.11 13.33 10.54
CA PRO A 13 19.19 13.02 11.47
C PRO A 13 19.20 11.57 11.93
N THR A 14 20.41 11.04 12.14
CA THR A 14 20.74 9.73 12.73
C THR A 14 20.27 8.50 11.95
N THR A 15 19.70 8.67 10.76
CA THR A 15 19.25 7.54 9.94
C THR A 15 20.42 6.80 9.28
N ALA A 16 20.17 5.53 8.95
CA ALA A 16 21.02 4.69 8.12
C ALA A 16 20.13 3.74 7.31
N VAL A 17 20.65 3.19 6.21
CA VAL A 17 19.88 2.33 5.30
C VAL A 17 20.58 0.98 5.15
N PHE A 18 19.83 -0.09 5.40
CA PHE A 18 20.26 -1.47 5.23
C PHE A 18 19.32 -2.21 4.29
N ASP A 19 19.85 -3.22 3.61
CA ASP A 19 19.03 -4.16 2.85
C ASP A 19 18.23 -5.03 3.81
N ALA A 20 16.92 -5.05 3.58
CA ALA A 20 15.94 -5.75 4.43
C ALA A 20 15.02 -6.67 3.60
N TYR A 21 15.38 -6.95 2.35
CA TYR A 21 14.61 -7.92 1.57
C TYR A 21 14.82 -9.33 2.18
N PRO A 22 13.75 -10.09 2.47
CA PRO A 22 13.85 -11.31 3.27
C PRO A 22 14.49 -12.49 2.54
N ASN A 23 14.54 -12.44 1.20
CA ASN A 23 15.06 -13.51 0.36
C ASN A 23 16.39 -13.12 -0.28
N LYS A 24 17.23 -14.10 -0.60
CA LYS A 24 18.42 -13.86 -1.42
C LYS A 24 18.00 -13.56 -2.87
N ILE A 25 18.36 -12.39 -3.37
CA ILE A 25 17.99 -11.90 -4.70
C ILE A 25 19.23 -11.45 -5.46
N GLU A 26 19.26 -11.75 -6.76
CA GLU A 26 20.33 -11.32 -7.66
C GLU A 26 20.17 -9.86 -8.13
N THR A 27 18.94 -9.40 -8.30
CA THR A 27 18.63 -8.03 -8.71
C THR A 27 18.79 -7.05 -7.55
N LYS A 28 19.74 -6.14 -7.70
CA LYS A 28 20.08 -5.16 -6.68
C LYS A 28 20.26 -3.76 -7.26
N PHE A 29 19.89 -2.75 -6.47
CA PHE A 29 20.25 -1.37 -6.76
C PHE A 29 21.69 -1.14 -6.29
N ASN A 30 22.56 -0.65 -7.18
CA ASN A 30 23.85 -0.12 -6.78
C ASN A 30 23.63 1.25 -6.10
N MET A 31 23.94 1.34 -4.81
CA MET A 31 23.64 2.53 -4.03
C MET A 31 24.68 3.64 -4.17
N MET A 32 25.88 3.33 -4.67
CA MET A 32 26.89 4.34 -4.97
C MET A 32 26.39 5.29 -6.06
N ASN A 33 25.93 4.72 -7.18
CA ASN A 33 25.38 5.48 -8.31
C ASN A 33 24.05 6.20 -7.98
N ASN A 34 23.32 5.72 -6.96
CA ASN A 34 22.03 6.31 -6.58
C ASN A 34 22.16 7.42 -5.55
N VAL A 35 22.94 7.22 -4.49
CA VAL A 35 22.98 8.11 -3.32
C VAL A 35 24.39 8.32 -2.78
N GLY A 36 25.28 7.33 -2.90
CA GLY A 36 26.63 7.39 -2.33
C GLY A 36 27.40 8.66 -2.70
N HIS A 37 27.36 9.06 -3.97
CA HIS A 37 28.01 10.29 -4.46
C HIS A 37 27.44 11.61 -3.92
N CYS A 38 26.47 11.58 -3.00
CA CYS A 38 26.14 12.75 -2.19
C CYS A 38 27.32 13.23 -1.32
N GLY A 39 28.34 12.39 -1.12
CA GLY A 39 29.59 12.76 -0.47
C GLY A 39 30.54 13.56 -1.35
N ASP A 40 30.20 13.83 -2.62
CA ASP A 40 31.00 14.62 -3.57
C ASP A 40 32.45 14.11 -3.73
N GLY A 41 32.64 12.79 -3.71
CA GLY A 41 33.94 12.12 -3.85
C GLY A 41 34.66 11.89 -2.51
N TYR A 42 34.08 12.33 -1.39
CA TYR A 42 34.55 12.03 -0.04
C TYR A 42 33.88 10.79 0.56
N GLU A 43 32.91 10.18 -0.13
CA GLU A 43 32.34 8.91 0.30
C GLU A 43 33.32 7.74 0.16
N GLU A 44 33.26 6.80 1.10
CA GLU A 44 34.09 5.59 1.10
C GLU A 44 33.28 4.32 1.32
N ILE A 45 33.82 3.17 0.89
CA ILE A 45 33.26 1.86 1.25
C ILE A 45 33.92 1.38 2.53
N ILE A 46 33.10 1.11 3.54
CA ILE A 46 33.54 0.55 4.82
C ILE A 46 32.90 -0.81 5.07
N GLU A 47 33.56 -1.64 5.86
CA GLU A 47 32.99 -2.87 6.40
C GLU A 47 32.56 -2.62 7.86
N LYS A 48 31.26 -2.75 8.13
CA LYS A 48 30.69 -2.55 9.47
C LYS A 48 29.44 -3.41 9.62
N PHE A 49 29.26 -4.02 10.80
CA PHE A 49 28.14 -4.95 11.07
C PHE A 49 28.08 -6.14 10.11
N ASP A 50 29.24 -6.64 9.69
CA ASP A 50 29.37 -7.71 8.69
C ASP A 50 28.72 -7.37 7.33
N ARG A 51 28.66 -6.07 7.01
CA ARG A 51 28.08 -5.52 5.78
C ARG A 51 29.03 -4.55 5.10
N ASN A 52 28.92 -4.47 3.77
CA ASN A 52 29.61 -3.47 2.96
C ASN A 52 28.73 -2.22 2.86
N LEU A 53 29.15 -1.15 3.52
CA LEU A 53 28.40 0.12 3.58
C LEU A 53 29.15 1.20 2.81
N ILE A 54 28.40 2.14 2.27
CA ILE A 54 28.88 3.43 1.79
C ILE A 54 28.78 4.40 2.98
N SER A 55 29.92 4.94 3.40
CA SER A 55 30.01 6.02 4.38
C SER A 55 29.97 7.34 3.63
N VAL A 56 28.89 8.11 3.80
CA VAL A 56 28.71 9.41 3.13
C VAL A 56 28.88 10.52 4.17
N PRO A 57 29.95 11.33 4.10
CA PRO A 57 30.14 12.46 5.01
C PRO A 57 28.98 13.46 4.92
N ILE A 58 28.44 13.87 6.08
CA ILE A 58 27.37 14.87 6.18
C ILE A 58 27.66 15.88 7.29
N MET A 59 26.99 17.03 7.26
CA MET A 59 27.24 18.16 8.17
C MET A 59 26.97 17.85 9.66
N MET A 60 26.27 16.75 9.97
CA MET A 60 25.85 16.41 11.33
C MET A 60 26.98 15.85 12.22
N GLY A 61 28.22 15.79 11.72
CA GLY A 61 29.38 15.34 12.48
C GLY A 61 29.52 13.81 12.59
N TYR A 62 28.72 13.07 11.84
CA TYR A 62 28.83 11.63 11.62
C TYR A 62 28.48 11.35 10.14
N ASP A 63 28.81 10.16 9.65
CA ASP A 63 28.53 9.78 8.28
C ASP A 63 27.15 9.11 8.14
N PHE A 64 26.46 9.41 7.06
CA PHE A 64 25.26 8.68 6.66
C PHE A 64 25.65 7.34 6.04
N LEU A 65 25.17 6.25 6.62
CA LEU A 65 25.52 4.89 6.19
C LEU A 65 24.44 4.28 5.30
N ILE A 66 24.85 3.73 4.16
CA ILE A 66 23.97 3.06 3.20
C ILE A 66 24.59 1.72 2.81
N GLU A 67 23.86 0.62 2.91
CA GLU A 67 24.35 -0.64 2.35
C GLU A 67 24.58 -0.52 0.83
N LYS A 68 25.75 -0.99 0.37
CA LYS A 68 26.23 -0.77 -1.00
C LYS A 68 25.26 -1.27 -2.06
N GLU A 69 24.50 -2.31 -1.74
CA GLU A 69 23.51 -2.90 -2.61
C GLU A 69 22.19 -3.10 -1.85
N LEU A 70 21.07 -2.74 -2.46
CA LEU A 70 19.72 -3.01 -1.92
C LEU A 70 18.96 -3.93 -2.85
N SER A 71 18.45 -5.03 -2.31
CA SER A 71 17.75 -6.06 -3.08
C SER A 71 16.35 -5.59 -3.47
N TYR A 72 15.91 -5.97 -4.67
CA TYR A 72 14.54 -5.74 -5.12
C TYR A 72 14.07 -6.87 -6.02
N ALA A 73 12.78 -7.17 -6.00
CA ALA A 73 12.19 -8.20 -6.84
C ALA A 73 10.79 -7.79 -7.34
N LYS A 74 10.19 -8.63 -8.18
CA LYS A 74 8.79 -8.47 -8.58
C LYS A 74 7.88 -8.76 -7.38
N GLY A 75 6.98 -7.83 -7.08
CA GLY A 75 5.94 -7.99 -6.07
C GLY A 75 4.54 -8.05 -6.69
N VAL A 76 3.53 -8.07 -5.81
CA VAL A 76 2.10 -7.98 -6.14
C VAL A 76 1.59 -6.61 -5.72
N MET A 77 0.92 -5.91 -6.64
CA MET A 77 0.30 -4.61 -6.35
C MET A 77 -1.22 -4.68 -6.43
N GLY A 78 -1.89 -3.85 -5.63
CA GLY A 78 -3.34 -3.62 -5.75
C GLY A 78 -4.21 -4.63 -5.00
N GLY A 79 -3.67 -5.29 -3.96
CA GLY A 79 -4.52 -5.90 -2.94
C GLY A 79 -5.40 -4.80 -2.34
N ASN A 80 -6.71 -5.04 -2.22
CA ASN A 80 -7.61 -3.99 -1.78
C ASN A 80 -8.84 -4.50 -1.04
N LEU A 81 -9.40 -3.65 -0.18
CA LEU A 81 -10.68 -3.83 0.49
C LEU A 81 -11.50 -2.54 0.39
N TRP A 82 -12.79 -2.69 0.10
CA TRP A 82 -13.78 -1.61 0.14
C TRP A 82 -14.64 -1.78 1.38
N LEU A 83 -14.71 -0.76 2.22
CA LEU A 83 -15.40 -0.80 3.50
C LEU A 83 -16.67 0.03 3.40
N PHE A 84 -17.83 -0.60 3.32
CA PHE A 84 -19.11 0.09 3.18
C PHE A 84 -19.60 0.46 4.58
N CYS A 85 -19.63 1.76 4.87
CA CYS A 85 -19.91 2.26 6.21
C CYS A 85 -21.13 3.20 6.25
N ASP A 86 -21.78 3.27 7.41
CA ASP A 86 -23.00 4.04 7.67
C ASP A 86 -22.77 5.56 7.79
N SER A 87 -21.51 5.98 7.92
CA SER A 87 -21.10 7.37 8.05
C SER A 87 -19.65 7.56 7.59
N VAL A 88 -19.27 8.80 7.28
CA VAL A 88 -17.88 9.16 6.97
C VAL A 88 -16.96 8.92 8.18
N ASN A 89 -17.44 9.18 9.39
CA ASN A 89 -16.68 8.96 10.62
C ASN A 89 -16.36 7.47 10.81
N SER A 90 -17.36 6.59 10.62
CA SER A 90 -17.17 5.13 10.65
C SER A 90 -16.17 4.71 9.57
N GLY A 91 -16.31 5.21 8.33
CA GLY A 91 -15.36 4.95 7.24
C GLY A 91 -13.91 5.29 7.60
N ILE A 92 -13.66 6.49 8.14
CA ILE A 92 -12.31 6.91 8.55
C ILE A 92 -11.79 6.06 9.71
N LYS A 93 -12.62 5.82 10.74
CA LYS A 93 -12.23 5.06 11.94
C LYS A 93 -11.86 3.62 11.59
N ILE A 94 -12.74 2.93 10.89
CA ILE A 94 -12.57 1.52 10.50
C ILE A 94 -11.42 1.39 9.51
N GLY A 95 -11.34 2.29 8.53
CA GLY A 95 -10.24 2.30 7.56
C GLY A 95 -8.87 2.50 8.23
N ARG A 96 -8.76 3.40 9.21
CA ARG A 96 -7.52 3.59 9.98
C ARG A 96 -7.15 2.35 10.78
N GLU A 97 -8.13 1.63 11.32
CA GLU A 97 -7.87 0.39 12.05
C GLU A 97 -7.37 -0.70 11.11
N ALA A 98 -7.95 -0.84 9.92
CA ALA A 98 -7.45 -1.74 8.88
C ALA A 98 -6.00 -1.41 8.48
N VAL A 99 -5.67 -0.12 8.28
CA VAL A 99 -4.30 0.34 7.97
C VAL A 99 -3.32 -0.04 9.07
N LYS A 100 -3.68 0.16 10.35
CA LYS A 100 -2.83 -0.25 11.48
C LYS A 100 -2.59 -1.75 11.50
N ILE A 101 -3.63 -2.57 11.34
CA ILE A 101 -3.50 -4.03 11.32
C ILE A 101 -2.55 -4.46 10.20
N ILE A 102 -2.69 -3.87 9.00
CA ILE A 102 -1.82 -4.19 7.86
C ILE A 102 -0.37 -3.74 8.12
N ALA A 103 -0.15 -2.64 8.83
CA ALA A 103 1.19 -2.15 9.15
C ALA A 103 1.99 -3.09 10.08
N GLU A 104 1.31 -3.95 10.83
CA GLU A 104 1.92 -4.97 11.70
C GLU A 104 2.18 -6.31 10.96
N ILE A 105 1.87 -6.39 9.66
CA ILE A 105 2.06 -7.60 8.85
C ILE A 105 3.30 -7.44 8.00
N ASP A 106 4.25 -8.37 8.17
CA ASP A 106 5.47 -8.40 7.38
C ASP A 106 5.17 -8.51 5.88
N ASN A 107 6.13 -8.03 5.07
CA ASN A 107 6.14 -8.18 3.61
C ASN A 107 4.99 -7.51 2.85
N VAL A 108 4.17 -6.72 3.53
CA VAL A 108 3.08 -5.91 2.96
C VAL A 108 3.27 -4.45 3.34
N CYS A 109 2.85 -3.54 2.47
CA CYS A 109 2.74 -2.13 2.81
C CYS A 109 1.45 -1.53 2.23
N THR A 110 0.80 -0.68 3.01
CA THR A 110 -0.29 0.14 2.49
C THR A 110 0.28 1.20 1.55
N THR A 111 -0.33 1.36 0.37
CA THR A 111 0.15 2.33 -0.63
C THR A 111 -0.41 3.72 -0.40
N PHE A 112 -1.59 3.76 0.21
CA PHE A 112 -2.25 4.94 0.74
C PHE A 112 -2.61 4.64 2.20
N ASP A 113 -2.97 5.68 2.96
CA ASP A 113 -3.76 5.46 4.17
C ASP A 113 -5.19 5.06 3.77
N VAL A 114 -6.19 5.67 4.41
CA VAL A 114 -7.59 5.50 4.01
C VAL A 114 -7.82 6.22 2.68
N CYS A 115 -7.90 5.48 1.57
CA CYS A 115 -8.14 6.06 0.26
C CYS A 115 -9.61 6.50 0.14
N SER A 116 -9.82 7.80 -0.08
CA SER A 116 -11.16 8.39 -0.23
C SER A 116 -11.69 8.39 -1.66
N ALA A 117 -10.86 8.00 -2.63
CA ALA A 117 -11.13 8.22 -4.05
C ALA A 117 -10.88 6.94 -4.88
N GLY A 118 -11.80 5.98 -4.76
CA GLY A 118 -11.84 4.82 -5.64
C GLY A 118 -12.03 5.22 -7.10
N SER A 119 -11.28 4.61 -8.01
CA SER A 119 -11.27 4.97 -9.43
C SER A 119 -11.71 3.83 -10.34
N LYS A 120 -12.06 4.17 -11.57
CA LYS A 120 -12.36 3.23 -12.66
C LYS A 120 -11.55 3.62 -13.91
N PRO A 121 -11.20 2.65 -14.78
CA PRO A 121 -10.42 2.91 -15.98
C PRO A 121 -11.22 3.67 -17.04
N ASP A 122 -12.52 3.38 -17.18
CA ASP A 122 -13.38 4.06 -18.14
C ASP A 122 -13.55 5.54 -17.75
N THR A 123 -13.30 6.45 -18.69
CA THR A 123 -13.28 7.89 -18.42
C THR A 123 -13.72 8.69 -19.64
N ASN A 124 -14.42 9.79 -19.39
CA ASN A 124 -14.71 10.80 -20.41
C ASN A 124 -13.52 11.77 -20.60
N PHE A 125 -12.49 11.69 -19.73
CA PHE A 125 -11.34 12.58 -19.68
C PHE A 125 -10.03 11.77 -19.68
N PRO A 126 -9.61 11.22 -20.83
CA PRO A 126 -8.46 10.30 -20.90
C PRO A 126 -7.13 10.97 -20.50
N ASP A 127 -6.97 12.27 -20.74
CA ASP A 127 -5.73 13.01 -20.44
C ASP A 127 -5.41 13.13 -18.94
N ILE A 128 -6.42 12.95 -18.07
CA ILE A 128 -6.28 13.01 -16.61
C ILE A 128 -6.01 11.62 -16.02
N GLY A 129 -6.32 10.55 -16.76
CA GLY A 129 -6.23 9.17 -16.30
C GLY A 129 -7.54 8.64 -15.67
N PRO A 130 -7.45 7.59 -14.82
CA PRO A 130 -8.62 6.97 -14.20
C PRO A 130 -9.47 7.98 -13.44
N SER A 131 -10.76 7.97 -13.69
CA SER A 131 -11.72 8.89 -13.07
C SER A 131 -12.45 8.22 -11.90
N THR A 132 -13.20 9.00 -11.10
CA THR A 132 -13.96 8.45 -9.97
C THR A 132 -14.86 7.28 -10.39
N ASN A 133 -14.96 6.28 -9.51
CA ASN A 133 -15.91 5.19 -9.68
C ASN A 133 -17.33 5.64 -9.28
N HIS A 134 -17.94 6.42 -10.17
CA HIS A 134 -19.21 7.12 -9.95
C HIS A 134 -20.37 6.23 -9.48
N SER A 135 -20.46 4.98 -9.96
CA SER A 135 -21.47 4.02 -9.51
C SER A 135 -21.42 3.74 -8.00
N PHE A 136 -20.27 3.95 -7.36
CA PHE A 136 -20.05 3.77 -5.92
C PHE A 136 -19.90 5.09 -5.16
N CYS A 137 -20.28 6.23 -5.76
CA CYS A 137 -20.25 7.53 -5.08
C CYS A 137 -21.61 7.79 -4.38
N PRO A 138 -21.70 7.80 -3.04
CA PRO A 138 -22.96 7.97 -2.33
C PRO A 138 -23.68 9.30 -2.66
N THR A 139 -22.92 10.34 -3.00
CA THR A 139 -23.43 11.68 -3.35
C THR A 139 -24.15 11.74 -4.69
N LEU A 140 -24.12 10.66 -5.48
CA LEU A 140 -24.76 10.59 -6.80
C LEU A 140 -26.10 9.84 -6.78
N LYS A 141 -26.63 9.48 -5.60
CA LYS A 141 -27.89 8.72 -5.44
C LYS A 141 -29.05 9.31 -6.26
N ASP A 142 -29.23 10.62 -6.24
CA ASP A 142 -30.33 11.29 -6.93
C ASP A 142 -29.99 11.72 -8.38
N LYS A 143 -28.77 11.42 -8.84
CA LYS A 143 -28.27 11.81 -10.17
C LYS A 143 -28.10 10.62 -11.13
N LEU A 144 -27.88 9.42 -10.58
CA LEU A 144 -27.70 8.20 -11.37
C LEU A 144 -29.00 7.40 -11.43
N SER A 145 -29.14 6.60 -12.48
CA SER A 145 -30.22 5.63 -12.58
C SER A 145 -30.08 4.56 -11.49
N LEU A 146 -31.18 3.88 -11.16
CA LEU A 146 -31.15 2.73 -10.24
C LEU A 146 -30.26 1.59 -10.74
N GLU A 147 -30.08 1.49 -12.06
CA GLU A 147 -29.21 0.49 -12.67
C GLU A 147 -27.73 0.84 -12.52
N ASP A 148 -27.38 2.13 -12.60
CA ASP A 148 -25.99 2.61 -12.52
C ASP A 148 -25.50 2.82 -11.08
N PHE A 149 -26.42 3.09 -10.14
CA PHE A 149 -26.09 3.32 -8.73
C PHE A 149 -25.94 2.00 -7.98
N LYS A 150 -24.74 1.75 -7.42
CA LYS A 150 -24.36 0.47 -6.78
C LYS A 150 -24.13 0.58 -5.28
N VAL A 151 -24.43 1.73 -4.67
CA VAL A 151 -24.30 1.93 -3.21
C VAL A 151 -25.56 1.43 -2.51
N PRO A 152 -25.47 0.50 -1.53
CA PRO A 152 -26.61 0.09 -0.71
C PRO A 152 -27.22 1.25 0.08
N GLU A 153 -28.52 1.20 0.37
CA GLU A 153 -29.25 2.33 0.97
C GLU A 153 -28.70 2.81 2.32
N SER A 154 -28.24 1.89 3.18
CA SER A 154 -27.69 2.22 4.50
C SER A 154 -26.27 2.79 4.46
N VAL A 155 -25.61 2.78 3.31
CA VAL A 155 -24.20 3.14 3.17
C VAL A 155 -24.04 4.61 2.80
N LYS A 156 -23.20 5.31 3.56
CA LYS A 156 -22.89 6.74 3.35
C LYS A 156 -21.42 7.02 3.04
N SER A 157 -20.53 6.03 3.24
CA SER A 157 -19.10 6.16 2.97
C SER A 157 -18.51 4.83 2.53
N ILE A 158 -17.61 4.85 1.54
CA ILE A 158 -16.91 3.67 1.05
C ILE A 158 -15.42 4.01 0.86
N PRO A 159 -14.61 4.05 1.93
CA PRO A 159 -13.16 4.09 1.77
C PRO A 159 -12.61 2.79 1.19
N GLU A 160 -11.48 2.93 0.50
CA GLU A 160 -10.69 1.83 -0.01
C GLU A 160 -9.37 1.74 0.76
N ILE A 161 -8.97 0.53 1.12
CA ILE A 161 -7.64 0.24 1.66
C ILE A 161 -6.87 -0.49 0.57
N VAL A 162 -5.77 0.09 0.10
CA VAL A 162 -4.91 -0.50 -0.95
C VAL A 162 -3.55 -0.82 -0.37
N PHE A 163 -3.05 -2.01 -0.69
CA PHE A 163 -1.77 -2.48 -0.23
C PHE A 163 -1.07 -3.34 -1.29
N ASN A 164 0.25 -3.32 -1.22
CA ASN A 164 1.15 -4.09 -2.05
C ASN A 164 1.93 -5.06 -1.16
N GLY A 165 2.41 -6.15 -1.75
CA GLY A 165 3.16 -7.17 -1.03
C GLY A 165 4.26 -7.74 -1.90
N ILE A 166 5.24 -8.39 -1.29
CA ILE A 166 6.32 -9.04 -2.05
C ILE A 166 5.84 -10.33 -2.74
N ASP A 167 4.75 -10.93 -2.26
CA ASP A 167 4.13 -12.13 -2.82
C ASP A 167 2.60 -12.15 -2.59
N ILE A 168 1.93 -13.15 -3.16
CA ILE A 168 0.48 -13.28 -3.13
C ILE A 168 -0.06 -13.75 -1.77
N ASP A 169 0.73 -14.54 -1.04
CA ASP A 169 0.28 -15.14 0.22
C ASP A 169 0.29 -14.10 1.33
N SER A 170 1.29 -13.21 1.33
CA SER A 170 1.34 -12.02 2.19
C SER A 170 0.12 -11.11 1.96
N ILE A 171 -0.30 -10.90 0.70
CA ILE A 171 -1.53 -10.13 0.39
C ILE A 171 -2.77 -10.83 0.95
N LYS A 172 -2.90 -12.15 0.76
CA LYS A 172 -4.04 -12.92 1.28
C LYS A 172 -4.12 -12.89 2.80
N GLU A 173 -2.98 -13.03 3.46
CA GLU A 173 -2.87 -12.92 4.91
C GLU A 173 -3.29 -11.52 5.38
N ALA A 174 -2.79 -10.46 4.73
CA ALA A 174 -3.19 -9.09 5.03
C ALA A 174 -4.69 -8.86 4.84
N MET A 175 -5.29 -9.36 3.75
CA MET A 175 -6.74 -9.31 3.54
C MET A 175 -7.49 -10.05 4.65
N SER A 176 -7.08 -11.27 4.99
CA SER A 176 -7.76 -12.08 5.99
C SER A 176 -7.69 -11.46 7.39
N LYS A 177 -6.49 -11.08 7.85
CA LYS A 177 -6.27 -10.47 9.17
C LYS A 177 -6.96 -9.12 9.30
N SER A 178 -6.88 -8.26 8.28
CA SER A 178 -7.56 -6.95 8.32
C SER A 178 -9.08 -7.11 8.37
N ILE A 179 -9.67 -8.01 7.57
CA ILE A 179 -11.11 -8.32 7.65
C ILE A 179 -11.48 -8.79 9.05
N GLN A 180 -10.78 -9.79 9.58
CA GLN A 180 -11.08 -10.34 10.90
C GLN A 180 -10.98 -9.30 12.02
N GLY A 181 -10.02 -8.37 11.92
CA GLY A 181 -9.84 -7.33 12.93
C GLY A 181 -10.87 -6.19 12.89
N ILE A 182 -11.58 -6.00 11.76
CA ILE A 182 -12.52 -4.88 11.60
C ILE A 182 -13.99 -5.30 11.43
N ILE A 183 -14.27 -6.59 11.17
CA ILE A 183 -15.60 -7.06 10.79
C ILE A 183 -16.71 -6.72 11.80
N ASP A 184 -16.37 -6.72 13.09
CA ASP A 184 -17.31 -6.46 14.19
C ASP A 184 -17.34 -4.98 14.63
N MET A 185 -16.65 -4.08 13.92
CA MET A 185 -16.63 -2.66 14.26
C MET A 185 -17.96 -1.98 13.93
N GLU A 186 -18.48 -1.21 14.89
CA GLU A 186 -19.69 -0.43 14.72
C GLU A 186 -19.61 0.52 13.51
N GLY A 187 -20.68 0.52 12.72
CA GLY A 187 -20.81 1.34 11.51
C GLY A 187 -20.27 0.68 10.24
N LEU A 188 -19.66 -0.50 10.32
CA LEU A 188 -19.34 -1.34 9.15
C LEU A 188 -20.58 -2.12 8.71
N ILE A 189 -21.02 -1.93 7.47
CA ILE A 189 -22.21 -2.60 6.92
C ILE A 189 -21.78 -3.79 6.05
N LYS A 190 -20.74 -3.62 5.25
CA LYS A 190 -20.28 -4.62 4.28
C LYS A 190 -18.81 -4.43 3.95
N ILE A 191 -18.12 -5.53 3.68
CA ILE A 191 -16.80 -5.53 3.04
C ILE A 191 -16.95 -6.05 1.61
N SER A 192 -16.23 -5.42 0.68
CA SER A 192 -16.08 -5.89 -0.70
C SER A 192 -14.62 -5.66 -1.17
N SER A 193 -14.36 -5.89 -2.44
CA SER A 193 -13.08 -5.56 -3.09
C SER A 193 -13.33 -5.04 -4.50
N GLY A 194 -12.57 -4.02 -4.90
CA GLY A 194 -12.48 -3.53 -6.27
C GLY A 194 -11.81 -4.53 -7.21
N ASN A 195 -12.33 -4.64 -8.42
CA ASN A 195 -11.76 -5.45 -9.50
C ASN A 195 -12.10 -4.86 -10.87
N TYR A 196 -11.44 -5.35 -11.92
CA TYR A 196 -11.62 -4.89 -13.29
C TYR A 196 -12.25 -5.98 -14.18
N GLY A 197 -13.20 -6.75 -13.64
CA GLY A 197 -13.87 -7.84 -14.36
C GLY A 197 -12.93 -8.96 -14.81
N GLY A 198 -11.76 -9.09 -14.16
CA GLY A 198 -10.73 -10.07 -14.52
C GLY A 198 -9.97 -9.77 -15.82
N LYS A 199 -10.09 -8.56 -16.37
CA LYS A 199 -9.48 -8.18 -17.66
C LYS A 199 -8.07 -7.58 -17.56
N LEU A 200 -7.72 -7.01 -16.40
CA LEU A 200 -6.44 -6.29 -16.21
C LEU A 200 -5.44 -7.02 -15.32
N GLY A 201 -5.89 -7.50 -14.15
CA GLY A 201 -5.01 -8.10 -13.15
C GLY A 201 -4.65 -9.56 -13.45
N LYS A 202 -3.37 -9.92 -13.24
CA LYS A 202 -2.89 -11.32 -13.32
C LYS A 202 -3.47 -12.18 -12.18
N PHE A 203 -3.59 -11.60 -10.99
CA PHE A 203 -4.04 -12.31 -9.79
C PHE A 203 -5.51 -12.02 -9.52
N LYS A 204 -6.23 -13.04 -9.05
CA LYS A 204 -7.61 -12.95 -8.56
C LYS A 204 -7.61 -13.53 -7.16
N ILE A 205 -7.99 -12.72 -6.16
CA ILE A 205 -8.10 -13.15 -4.77
C ILE A 205 -9.57 -13.07 -4.40
N TYR A 206 -10.18 -14.23 -4.19
CA TYR A 206 -11.58 -14.30 -3.81
C TYR A 206 -11.70 -14.23 -2.29
N LEU A 207 -12.50 -13.30 -1.77
CA LEU A 207 -12.68 -13.14 -0.31
C LEU A 207 -13.13 -14.44 0.38
N ARG A 208 -13.95 -15.25 -0.31
CA ARG A 208 -14.42 -16.56 0.17
C ARG A 208 -13.31 -17.61 0.32
N GLU A 209 -12.18 -17.42 -0.33
CA GLU A 209 -11.03 -18.35 -0.29
C GLU A 209 -9.96 -17.94 0.73
N LEU A 210 -10.23 -16.92 1.57
CA LEU A 210 -9.30 -16.41 2.56
C LEU A 210 -9.35 -17.13 3.92
N GLY A 211 -10.10 -18.23 4.03
CA GLY A 211 -10.29 -18.97 5.28
C GLY A 211 -11.07 -18.18 6.34
N LEU A 212 -11.94 -17.25 5.92
CA LEU A 212 -12.81 -16.47 6.80
C LEU A 212 -13.99 -17.33 7.30
N LYS A 213 -14.60 -16.93 8.42
CA LYS A 213 -15.78 -17.62 8.95
C LYS A 213 -16.92 -17.59 7.94
N GLU A 214 -17.60 -18.71 7.75
CA GLU A 214 -18.77 -18.80 6.84
C GLU A 214 -19.87 -17.79 7.18
N SER A 215 -20.03 -17.47 8.47
CA SER A 215 -20.98 -16.46 8.94
C SER A 215 -20.69 -15.04 8.44
N TYR A 216 -19.52 -14.78 7.83
CA TYR A 216 -19.20 -13.47 7.24
C TYR A 216 -19.77 -13.32 5.82
N PHE A 217 -20.30 -14.39 5.23
CA PHE A 217 -20.77 -14.39 3.84
C PHE A 217 -22.27 -14.63 3.66
N SER A 218 -23.00 -14.75 4.77
CA SER A 218 -24.47 -14.74 4.83
C SER A 218 -24.99 -13.32 4.70
#